data_AF-A0A442JEU3-F1
#
_entry.id   AF-A0A442JEU3-F1
#
_cell.length_a   1.000
_cell.length_b   1.000
_cell.length_c   1.000
_cell.angle_alpha   90.00
_cell.angle_beta   90.00
_cell.angle_gamma   90.00
#
_symmetry.space_group_name_H-M   'P 1'
#
loop_
_entity.id
_entity.type
_entity.pdbx_description
1 polymer ?
#
loop_
_entity_poly.entity_id
_entity_poly.type
_entity_poly.pdbx_seq_one_letter_code
_entity_poly.pdbx_strand_id
1 'polypeptide(L)'
;MVEAALDAGVPCAYVLGDAVYGADSSLRRMLEAREQPYVLAVRGAHFMRRGGDRRFEGASPEELASELAPEEWVCHAAGEGAKGPRLYDWARIRRPWASKDGFEHWLLVRRKRSTSAEKAYYLVFAPPGSSLAELCVFR
;
A
#
# COMPACT_ATOMS: atom_id res chain seq x y z
N MET A 1 -6.60 6.29 -19.00
CA MET A 1 -5.41 5.53 -19.49
C MET A 1 -5.34 4.15 -18.85
N VAL A 2 -5.25 4.04 -17.51
CA VAL A 2 -5.24 2.73 -16.84
C VAL A 2 -6.51 1.94 -17.14
N GLU A 3 -7.69 2.56 -17.00
CA GLU A 3 -8.97 1.92 -17.32
C GLU A 3 -9.00 1.35 -18.75
N ALA A 4 -8.67 2.17 -19.75
CA ALA A 4 -8.63 1.72 -21.14
C ALA A 4 -7.64 0.56 -21.39
N ALA A 5 -6.50 0.51 -20.68
CA ALA A 5 -5.56 -0.59 -20.80
C ALA A 5 -6.09 -1.89 -20.18
N LEU A 6 -6.78 -1.78 -19.03
CA LEU A 6 -7.43 -2.93 -18.39
C LEU A 6 -8.61 -3.44 -19.23
N ASP A 7 -9.43 -2.54 -19.78
CA ASP A 7 -10.54 -2.88 -20.66
C ASP A 7 -10.06 -3.53 -21.98
N ALA A 8 -8.83 -3.21 -22.42
CA ALA A 8 -8.16 -3.86 -23.55
C ALA A 8 -7.54 -5.23 -23.20
N GLY A 9 -7.67 -5.70 -21.95
CA GLY A 9 -7.17 -7.00 -21.50
C GLY A 9 -5.65 -7.09 -21.33
N VAL A 10 -4.97 -5.95 -21.14
CA VAL A 10 -3.51 -5.94 -20.91
C VAL A 10 -3.21 -6.68 -19.60
N PRO A 11 -2.38 -7.75 -19.62
CA PRO A 11 -2.02 -8.46 -18.40
C PRO A 11 -1.30 -7.54 -17.42
N CYS A 12 -1.87 -7.38 -16.22
CA CYS A 12 -1.33 -6.50 -15.19
C CYS A 12 -1.45 -7.18 -13.82
N ALA A 13 -0.31 -7.52 -13.21
CA ALA A 13 -0.31 -8.12 -11.87
C ALA A 13 -0.68 -7.08 -10.80
N TYR A 14 -0.10 -5.89 -10.88
CA TYR A 14 -0.36 -4.77 -9.96
C TYR A 14 -0.36 -3.44 -10.70
N VAL A 15 -1.31 -2.57 -10.38
CA VAL A 15 -1.26 -1.16 -10.76
C VAL A 15 -0.46 -0.38 -9.72
N LEU A 16 0.57 0.32 -10.16
CA LEU A 16 1.40 1.17 -9.33
C LEU A 16 1.09 2.64 -9.61
N GLY A 17 1.17 3.47 -8.58
CA GLY A 17 0.92 4.90 -8.72
C GLY A 17 1.51 5.72 -7.57
N ASP A 18 1.82 6.97 -7.86
CA ASP A 18 2.32 7.92 -6.88
C ASP A 18 1.20 8.50 -5.98
N ALA A 19 1.57 9.44 -5.11
CA ALA A 19 0.68 10.07 -4.15
C ALA A 19 -0.47 10.90 -4.77
N VAL A 20 -0.34 11.34 -6.02
CA VAL A 20 -1.42 12.02 -6.74
C VAL A 20 -2.52 11.02 -7.05
N TYR A 21 -2.16 9.86 -7.57
CA TYR A 21 -3.10 8.80 -7.91
C TYR A 21 -3.62 8.07 -6.68
N GLY A 22 -2.77 7.82 -5.67
CA GLY A 22 -3.20 7.12 -4.47
C GLY A 22 -4.15 7.92 -3.60
N ALA A 23 -4.27 9.24 -3.77
CA ALA A 23 -5.30 10.04 -3.12
C ALA A 23 -6.68 9.90 -3.80
N ASP A 24 -6.73 9.53 -5.09
CA ASP A 24 -7.96 9.42 -5.88
C ASP A 24 -8.80 8.20 -5.49
N SER A 25 -9.91 8.44 -4.79
CA SER A 25 -10.84 7.39 -4.40
C SER A 25 -11.60 6.77 -5.57
N SER A 26 -11.79 7.50 -6.67
CA SER A 26 -12.48 6.98 -7.86
C SER A 26 -11.60 5.95 -8.56
N LEU A 27 -10.30 6.21 -8.69
CA LEU A 27 -9.32 5.26 -9.20
C LEU A 27 -9.30 3.97 -8.37
N ARG A 28 -9.21 4.08 -7.04
CA ARG A 28 -9.19 2.90 -6.15
C ARG A 28 -10.46 2.06 -6.29
N ARG A 29 -11.64 2.70 -6.30
CA ARG A 29 -12.92 1.99 -6.49
C ARG A 29 -13.03 1.33 -7.86
N MET A 30 -12.50 1.97 -8.90
CA MET A 30 -12.47 1.43 -10.27
C MET A 30 -11.62 0.16 -10.34
N LEU A 31 -10.44 0.16 -9.70
CA LEU A 31 -9.55 -1.00 -9.62
C LEU A 31 -10.15 -2.12 -8.78
N GLU A 32 -10.72 -1.81 -7.61
CA GLU A 32 -11.37 -2.79 -6.73
C GLU A 32 -12.60 -3.44 -7.39
N ALA A 33 -13.40 -2.67 -8.13
CA ALA A 33 -14.54 -3.20 -8.87
C ALA A 33 -14.14 -4.18 -9.98
N ARG A 34 -12.90 -4.09 -10.47
CA ARG A 34 -12.29 -4.99 -11.46
C ARG A 34 -11.41 -6.06 -10.83
N GLU A 35 -11.33 -6.11 -9.49
CA GLU A 35 -10.45 -7.02 -8.75
C GLU A 35 -8.97 -6.89 -9.15
N GLN A 36 -8.58 -5.72 -9.66
CA GLN A 36 -7.22 -5.44 -10.12
C GLN A 36 -6.35 -5.05 -8.91
N PRO A 37 -5.31 -5.83 -8.55
CA PRO A 37 -4.43 -5.48 -7.45
C PRO A 37 -3.71 -4.14 -7.69
N TYR A 38 -3.44 -3.41 -6.61
CA TYR A 38 -2.70 -2.16 -6.68
C TYR A 38 -1.81 -1.90 -5.47
N VAL A 39 -0.78 -1.09 -5.69
CA VAL A 39 0.05 -0.47 -4.66
C VAL A 39 0.18 1.01 -5.02
N LEU A 40 -0.57 1.87 -4.33
CA LEU A 40 -0.63 3.30 -4.62
C LEU A 40 -0.03 4.09 -3.46
N ALA A 41 0.98 4.90 -3.73
CA ALA A 41 1.58 5.76 -2.71
C ALA A 41 0.55 6.78 -2.20
N VAL A 42 0.67 7.19 -0.94
CA VAL A 42 -0.14 8.25 -0.33
C VAL A 42 0.72 9.14 0.56
N ARG A 43 0.24 10.36 0.81
CA ARG A 43 0.89 11.27 1.77
C ARG A 43 0.70 10.77 3.20
N GLY A 44 1.65 11.09 4.09
CA GLY A 44 1.55 10.77 5.51
C GLY A 44 0.29 11.29 6.20
N ALA A 45 -0.20 12.46 5.76
CA ALA A 45 -1.43 13.10 6.22
C ALA A 45 -2.69 12.69 5.41
N HIS A 46 -2.63 11.66 4.56
CA HIS A 46 -3.79 11.21 3.79
C HIS A 46 -4.90 10.74 4.75
N PHE A 47 -6.12 11.27 4.59
CA PHE A 47 -7.22 10.84 5.45
C PHE A 47 -7.65 9.41 5.09
N MET A 48 -7.60 8.51 6.07
CA MET A 48 -8.21 7.19 5.96
C MET A 48 -9.18 6.99 7.11
N ARG A 49 -10.19 6.17 6.90
CA ARG A 49 -11.06 5.77 7.99
C ARG A 49 -10.35 4.72 8.84
N ARG A 50 -10.18 4.97 10.15
CA ARG A 50 -9.74 3.97 11.15
C ARG A 50 -10.90 2.96 11.22
N GLY A 51 -10.65 1.70 10.85
CA GLY A 51 -11.77 0.75 10.75
C GLY A 51 -12.27 0.30 12.12
N GLY A 52 -13.43 -0.37 12.16
CA GLY A 52 -14.16 -0.75 13.38
C GLY A 52 -15.58 -0.17 13.45
N ASP A 53 -16.31 -0.45 14.55
CA ASP A 53 -17.71 -0.02 14.77
C ASP A 53 -17.87 1.51 14.85
N ARG A 54 -16.77 2.24 15.09
CA ARG A 54 -16.75 3.70 15.10
C ARG A 54 -16.58 4.23 13.68
N ARG A 55 -17.71 4.40 12.98
CA ARG A 55 -17.76 4.91 11.59
C ARG A 55 -17.07 6.27 11.35
N PHE A 56 -16.71 7.01 12.40
CA PHE A 56 -16.28 8.40 12.31
C PHE A 56 -14.83 8.69 12.77
N GLU A 57 -14.06 7.69 13.20
CA GLU A 57 -12.65 7.93 13.54
C GLU A 57 -11.78 7.90 12.27
N GLY A 58 -11.21 9.04 11.91
CA GLY A 58 -10.17 9.15 10.90
C GLY A 58 -8.80 8.83 11.48
N ALA A 59 -7.90 8.30 10.65
CA ALA A 59 -6.49 8.19 10.96
C ALA A 59 -5.68 8.38 9.69
N SER A 60 -4.53 9.03 9.81
CA SER A 60 -3.56 9.20 8.75
C SER A 60 -2.58 8.03 8.72
N PRO A 61 -1.94 7.73 7.57
CA PRO A 61 -0.87 6.73 7.49
C PRO A 61 0.24 6.95 8.51
N GLU A 62 0.57 8.20 8.77
CA GLU A 62 1.61 8.57 9.73
C GLU A 62 1.24 8.23 11.17
N GLU A 63 0.01 8.56 11.59
CA GLU A 63 -0.50 8.20 12.92
C GLU A 63 -0.51 6.67 13.09
N LEU A 64 -1.06 5.93 12.14
CA LEU A 64 -1.07 4.46 12.22
C LEU A 64 0.34 3.86 12.25
N ALA A 65 1.27 4.43 11.48
CA ALA A 65 2.66 3.98 11.47
C ALA A 65 3.47 4.41 12.70
N SER A 66 2.94 5.30 13.54
CA SER A 66 3.55 5.68 14.82
C SER A 66 3.22 4.68 15.93
N GLU A 67 2.15 3.91 15.76
CA GLU A 67 1.70 2.88 16.71
C GLU A 67 2.43 1.53 16.53
N LEU A 68 3.20 1.37 15.44
CA LEU A 68 3.94 0.15 15.13
C LEU A 68 5.12 -0.07 16.09
N ALA A 69 5.16 -1.24 16.71
CA ALA A 69 6.27 -1.69 17.52
C ALA A 69 7.52 -1.99 16.66
N PRO A 70 8.75 -1.89 17.21
CA PRO A 70 9.98 -2.17 16.46
C PRO A 70 10.01 -3.55 15.78
N GLU A 71 9.39 -4.55 16.38
CA GLU A 71 9.39 -5.95 15.93
C GLU A 71 8.47 -6.19 14.72
N GLU A 72 7.54 -5.27 14.45
CA GLU A 72 6.64 -5.33 13.29
C GLU A 72 7.35 -4.89 11.99
N TRP A 73 8.56 -4.36 12.10
CA TRP A 73 9.37 -3.93 10.95
C TRP A 73 10.27 -5.06 10.48
N VAL A 74 10.17 -5.39 9.19
CA VAL A 74 10.97 -6.42 8.54
C VAL A 74 11.82 -5.80 7.43
N CYS A 75 13.11 -6.16 7.40
CA CYS A 75 14.03 -5.67 6.37
C CYS A 75 13.81 -6.44 5.06
N HIS A 76 13.43 -5.71 4.00
CA HIS A 76 13.31 -6.24 2.65
C HIS A 76 13.96 -5.30 1.62
N ALA A 77 14.41 -5.89 0.51
CA ALA A 77 14.90 -5.11 -0.64
C ALA A 77 13.72 -4.46 -1.38
N ALA A 78 13.86 -3.18 -1.73
CA ALA A 78 12.92 -2.45 -2.59
C ALA A 78 13.34 -2.54 -4.07
N GLY A 79 13.59 -3.76 -4.54
CA GLY A 79 14.15 -4.05 -5.85
C GLY A 79 15.66 -3.85 -5.98
N GLU A 80 16.23 -4.29 -7.11
CA GLU A 80 17.63 -4.09 -7.45
C GLU A 80 17.86 -2.69 -8.01
N GLY A 81 18.66 -1.88 -7.33
CA GLY A 81 19.13 -0.60 -7.86
C GLY A 81 20.43 -0.77 -8.62
N ALA A 82 20.79 0.24 -9.43
CA ALA A 82 22.09 0.30 -10.12
C ALA A 82 23.33 0.25 -9.20
N LYS A 83 23.14 0.34 -7.87
CA LYS A 83 24.20 0.25 -6.85
C LYS A 83 24.02 -0.95 -5.90
N GLY A 84 23.23 -1.95 -6.32
CA GLY A 84 22.82 -3.08 -5.49
C GLY A 84 21.43 -2.91 -4.84
N PRO A 85 20.97 -3.92 -4.08
CA PRO A 85 19.64 -3.93 -3.49
C PRO A 85 19.50 -2.80 -2.46
N ARG A 86 18.47 -1.97 -2.62
CA ARG A 86 18.16 -0.93 -1.64
C ARG A 86 17.34 -1.54 -0.51
N LEU A 87 17.97 -1.74 0.64
CA LEU A 87 17.30 -2.27 1.83
C LEU A 87 16.51 -1.19 2.55
N TYR A 88 15.25 -1.48 2.85
CA TYR A 88 14.40 -0.67 3.70
C TYR A 88 13.75 -1.55 4.77
N ASP A 89 13.36 -0.92 5.87
CA ASP A 89 12.45 -1.56 6.82
C ASP A 89 11.03 -1.34 6.32
N TRP A 90 10.25 -2.41 6.32
CA TRP A 90 8.87 -2.43 5.88
C TRP A 90 7.97 -2.98 6.97
N ALA A 91 6.78 -2.41 7.07
CA ALA A 91 5.71 -2.91 7.92
C ALA A 91 4.39 -2.84 7.15
N ARG A 92 3.42 -3.69 7.52
CA ARG A 92 2.08 -3.65 6.93
C ARG A 92 1.01 -3.72 8.00
N ILE A 93 -0.04 -2.93 7.84
CA ILE A 93 -1.19 -2.88 8.74
C ILE A 93 -2.42 -3.35 7.97
N ARG A 94 -3.06 -4.44 8.43
CA ARG A 94 -4.30 -4.95 7.81
C ARG A 94 -5.39 -3.91 8.00
N ARG A 95 -6.13 -3.60 6.93
CA ARG A 95 -7.32 -2.77 7.04
C ARG A 95 -8.55 -3.68 7.16
N PRO A 96 -9.53 -3.38 8.03
CA PRO A 96 -10.64 -4.29 8.34
C PRO A 96 -11.78 -4.21 7.31
N TRP A 97 -11.45 -3.87 6.07
CA TRP A 97 -12.43 -3.83 4.98
C TRP A 97 -12.55 -5.23 4.40
N ALA A 98 -13.77 -5.76 4.36
CA ALA A 98 -14.05 -6.96 3.60
C ALA A 98 -14.10 -6.60 2.13
N SER A 99 -13.25 -7.21 1.31
CA SER A 99 -13.43 -7.22 -0.13
C SER A 99 -14.26 -8.43 -0.54
N LYS A 100 -14.91 -8.33 -1.70
CA LYS A 100 -15.39 -9.51 -2.41
C LYS A 100 -14.21 -10.43 -2.74
N ASP A 101 -14.47 -11.73 -2.74
CA ASP A 101 -13.55 -12.77 -3.18
C ASP A 101 -12.22 -12.88 -2.40
N GLY A 102 -12.19 -12.36 -1.17
CA GLY A 102 -11.09 -12.57 -0.22
C GLY A 102 -9.90 -11.62 -0.39
N PHE A 103 -10.00 -10.63 -1.27
CA PHE A 103 -8.95 -9.61 -1.41
C PHE A 103 -8.72 -8.82 -0.12
N GLU A 104 -7.49 -8.33 0.00
CA GLU A 104 -6.95 -7.77 1.22
C GLU A 104 -6.50 -6.32 1.03
N HIS A 105 -7.11 -5.42 1.80
CA HIS A 105 -6.60 -4.07 2.00
C HIS A 105 -5.50 -4.02 3.07
N TRP A 106 -4.39 -3.37 2.71
CA TRP A 106 -3.27 -3.09 3.61
C TRP A 106 -2.82 -1.62 3.52
N LEU A 107 -2.30 -1.10 4.62
CA LEU A 107 -1.39 0.04 4.60
C LEU A 107 0.04 -0.51 4.68
N LEU A 108 0.83 -0.29 3.64
CA LEU A 108 2.25 -0.63 3.61
C LEU A 108 3.07 0.62 3.96
N VAL A 109 4.04 0.45 4.85
CA VAL A 109 4.91 1.52 5.34
C VAL A 109 6.34 1.14 5.07
N ARG A 110 7.09 2.06 4.46
CA ARG A 110 8.53 1.93 4.21
C ARG A 110 9.27 3.01 4.97
N ARG A 111 10.36 2.67 5.66
CA ARG A 111 11.29 3.65 6.24
C ARG A 111 12.73 3.34 5.88
N LYS A 112 13.57 4.38 5.83
CA LYS A 112 15.03 4.21 5.73
C LYS A 112 15.56 3.61 7.03
N ARG A 113 16.62 2.81 6.92
CA ARG A 113 17.31 2.21 8.08
C ARG A 113 18.23 3.21 8.81
N SER A 114 18.60 4.31 8.16
CA SER A 114 19.36 5.41 8.78
C SER A 114 18.44 6.38 9.52
N THR A 115 19.00 7.25 10.36
CA THR A 115 18.35 8.21 11.28
C THR A 115 17.32 9.18 10.67
N SER A 116 17.01 9.08 9.38
CA SER A 116 15.90 9.83 8.80
C SER A 116 14.58 9.18 9.19
N ALA A 117 13.75 9.93 9.92
CA ALA A 117 12.37 9.56 10.23
C ALA A 117 11.44 9.55 8.99
N GLU A 118 11.98 9.76 7.79
CA GLU A 118 11.23 9.79 6.54
C GLU A 118 10.62 8.42 6.22
N LYS A 119 9.28 8.38 6.26
CA LYS A 119 8.46 7.23 5.90
C LYS A 119 7.75 7.48 4.57
N ALA A 120 7.56 6.42 3.80
CA ALA A 120 6.67 6.38 2.65
C ALA A 120 5.52 5.42 2.92
N TYR A 121 4.34 5.77 2.40
CA TYR A 121 3.09 5.09 2.72
C TYR A 121 2.39 4.67 1.44
N TYR A 122 1.80 3.48 1.44
CA TYR A 122 1.10 2.94 0.28
C TYR A 122 -0.20 2.26 0.70
N LEU A 123 -1.28 2.56 -0.02
CA LEU A 123 -2.50 1.79 0.03
C LEU A 123 -2.36 0.59 -0.90
N VAL A 124 -2.65 -0.59 -0.37
CA VAL A 124 -2.53 -1.85 -1.09
C VAL A 124 -3.88 -2.54 -1.13
N PHE A 125 -4.22 -3.05 -2.30
CA PHE A 125 -5.29 -4.01 -2.53
C PHE A 125 -4.67 -5.21 -3.23
N ALA A 126 -4.69 -6.38 -2.60
CA ALA A 126 -3.97 -7.55 -3.06
C ALA A 126 -4.79 -8.84 -2.89
N PRO A 127 -4.51 -9.91 -3.65
CA PRO A 127 -5.12 -11.21 -3.42
C PRO A 127 -4.86 -11.74 -2.00
N PRO A 128 -5.69 -12.67 -1.50
CA PRO A 128 -5.48 -13.30 -0.20
C PRO A 128 -4.11 -13.98 -0.12
N GLY A 129 -3.37 -13.69 0.95
CA GLY A 129 -2.09 -14.36 1.22
C GLY A 129 -0.87 -13.74 0.53
N SER A 130 -1.01 -12.61 -0.16
CA SER A 130 0.15 -11.85 -0.68
C SER A 130 1.15 -11.56 0.44
N SER A 131 2.41 -11.91 0.20
CA SER A 131 3.47 -11.80 1.22
C SER A 131 3.98 -10.36 1.33
N LEU A 132 4.56 -9.98 2.47
CA LEU A 132 5.21 -8.68 2.60
C LEU A 132 6.34 -8.53 1.56
N ALA A 133 7.13 -9.59 1.35
CA ALA A 133 8.21 -9.59 0.36
C ALA A 133 7.73 -9.27 -1.05
N GLU A 134 6.58 -9.82 -1.47
CA GLU A 134 5.94 -9.53 -2.76
C GLU A 134 5.52 -8.05 -2.86
N LEU A 135 4.95 -7.49 -1.79
CA LEU A 135 4.49 -6.09 -1.79
C LEU A 135 5.63 -5.07 -1.74
N CYS A 136 6.81 -5.46 -1.25
CA CYS A 136 7.96 -4.58 -1.08
C CYS A 136 8.79 -4.35 -2.36
N VAL A 137 8.58 -5.15 -3.42
CA VAL A 137 9.37 -5.01 -4.67
C VAL A 137 8.90 -3.84 -5.54
N PHE A 138 7.74 -3.27 -5.24
CA PHE A 138 7.15 -2.15 -5.98
C PHE A 138 7.70 -0.81 -5.46
N ARG A 139 8.18 0.05 -6.36
CA ARG A 139 9.07 1.18 -6.01
C ARG A 139 8.37 2.53 -5.96
#